data_AF-A0A368YJR7-F1
#
_entry.id   AF-A0A368YJR7-F1
#
_cell.length_a   1.000
_cell.length_b   1.000
_cell.length_c   1.000
_cell.angle_alpha   90.00
_cell.angle_beta   90.00
_cell.angle_gamma   90.00
#
_symmetry.space_group_name_H-M   'P 1'
#
loop_
_entity.id
_entity.type
_entity.pdbx_description
1 polymer ?
#
loop_
_entity_poly.entity_id
_entity_poly.type
_entity_poly.pdbx_seq_one_letter_code
_entity_poly.pdbx_strand_id
1 'polypeptide(L)' 'MSEISKDDADAIVKIVLSHSRDYNAFLIVRQATRNAAAFNTLRNMVGCLMAAQSEEILRVVARQYPDIMSRLDELQRPD' A
#
# COMPACT_ATOMS: atom_id res chain seq x y z
N MET A 1 6.08 -0.04 -26.88
CA MET A 1 7.11 0.45 -25.94
C MET A 1 6.47 0.51 -24.56
N SER A 2 7.18 0.09 -23.52
CA SER A 2 6.71 0.31 -22.14
C SER A 2 6.80 1.80 -21.83
N GLU A 3 5.73 2.39 -21.30
CA GLU A 3 5.69 3.83 -20.97
C GLU A 3 6.51 4.15 -19.72
N ILE A 4 6.82 3.16 -18.88
CA ILE A 4 7.68 3.27 -17.69
C ILE A 4 8.74 2.17 -17.69
N SER A 5 9.89 2.39 -17.05
CA SER A 5 10.89 1.33 -16.88
C SER A 5 10.49 0.35 -15.77
N LYS A 6 11.07 -0.85 -15.79
CA LYS A 6 10.86 -1.85 -14.74
C LYS A 6 11.37 -1.36 -13.36
N ASP A 7 12.46 -0.61 -13.35
CA ASP A 7 13.05 -0.06 -12.12
C ASP A 7 12.16 1.04 -11.53
N ASP A 8 11.58 1.91 -12.37
CA ASP A 8 10.61 2.91 -11.92
C ASP A 8 9.35 2.24 -11.35
N ALA A 9 8.86 1.19 -12.01
CA ALA A 9 7.71 0.41 -11.54
C ALA A 9 7.99 -0.22 -10.16
N ASP A 10 9.15 -0.84 -9.97
CA ASP A 10 9.57 -1.45 -8.70
C ASP A 10 9.74 -0.41 -7.59
N ALA A 11 10.34 0.75 -7.89
CA ALA A 11 10.52 1.84 -6.95
C ALA A 11 9.17 2.42 -6.46
N ILE A 12 8.25 2.69 -7.39
CA ILE A 12 6.92 3.21 -7.07
C ILE A 12 6.15 2.22 -6.18
N VAL A 13 6.18 0.93 -6.53
CA VAL A 13 5.51 -0.11 -5.74
C VAL A 13 6.08 -0.19 -4.33
N LYS A 14 7.40 -0.10 -4.16
CA LYS A 14 8.04 -0.06 -2.83
C LYS A 14 7.62 1.15 -2.00
N ILE A 15 7.47 2.32 -2.62
CA ILE A 15 6.98 3.54 -1.94
C ILE A 15 5.54 3.32 -1.45
N VAL A 16 4.65 2.80 -2.30
CA VAL A 16 3.26 2.49 -1.92
C VAL A 16 3.20 1.49 -0.77
N LEU A 17 4.02 0.43 -0.82
CA LEU A 17 4.11 -0.56 0.26
C LEU A 17 4.63 0.06 1.57
N SER A 18 5.65 0.92 1.50
CA SER A 18 6.19 1.60 2.69
C SER A 18 5.11 2.43 3.38
N HIS A 19 4.39 3.27 2.63
CA HIS A 19 3.30 4.06 3.20
C HIS A 19 2.15 3.19 3.72
N SER A 20 1.82 2.10 3.04
CA SER A 20 0.84 1.12 3.53
C SER A 20 1.22 0.54 4.90
N ARG A 21 2.51 0.21 5.10
CA ARG A 21 3.03 -0.25 6.41
C ARG A 21 2.95 0.85 7.46
N ASP A 22 3.32 2.09 7.12
CA ASP A 22 3.27 3.23 8.05
C ASP A 22 1.83 3.53 8.49
N TYR A 23 0.87 3.47 7.57
CA TYR A 23 -0.55 3.63 7.86
C TYR A 23 -1.09 2.51 8.76
N ASN A 24 -0.71 1.26 8.50
CA ASN A 24 -1.08 0.14 9.35
C ASN A 24 -0.49 0.28 10.76
N ALA A 25 0.79 0.64 10.88
CA ALA A 25 1.41 0.90 12.17
C ALA A 25 0.72 2.05 12.92
N PHE A 26 0.37 3.13 12.21
CA PHE A 26 -0.42 4.23 12.78
C PHE A 26 -1.77 3.73 13.31
N LEU A 27 -2.51 2.94 12.54
CA LEU A 27 -3.81 2.41 12.96
C LEU A 27 -3.69 1.48 14.17
N ILE A 28 -2.69 0.60 14.23
CA ILE A 28 -2.44 -0.29 15.38
C ILE A 28 -2.24 0.53 16.66
N VAL A 29 -1.40 1.57 16.61
CA VAL A 29 -1.15 2.46 17.76
C VAL A 29 -2.42 3.21 18.19
N ARG A 30 -3.26 3.62 17.25
CA ARG A 30 -4.51 4.33 17.56
C ARG A 30 -5.62 3.42 18.06
N GLN A 31 -5.65 2.16 17.66
CA GLN A 31 -6.62 1.18 18.16
C GLN A 31 -6.55 1.04 19.69
N ALA A 32 -5.34 1.09 20.26
CA ALA A 32 -5.12 0.99 21.69
C ALA A 32 -5.56 2.24 22.50
N THR A 33 -5.73 3.40 21.84
CA THR A 33 -5.89 4.71 22.52
C THR A 33 -7.18 5.45 22.16
N ARG A 34 -7.99 4.93 21.24
CA ARG A 34 -9.23 5.57 20.76
C ARG A 34 -10.44 4.70 21.06
N ASN A 35 -11.59 5.36 21.27
CA ASN A 35 -12.87 4.65 21.31
C ASN A 35 -13.25 4.14 19.90
N ALA A 36 -14.20 3.20 19.85
CA ALA A 36 -14.58 2.52 18.62
C ALA A 36 -15.06 3.47 17.50
N ALA A 37 -15.84 4.50 17.84
CA ALA A 37 -16.34 5.46 16.87
C ALA A 37 -15.20 6.28 16.23
N ALA A 38 -14.33 6.86 17.07
CA ALA A 38 -13.17 7.63 16.60
C ALA A 38 -12.19 6.75 15.81
N PHE A 39 -11.96 5.51 16.24
CA PHE A 39 -11.11 4.57 15.52
C PHE A 39 -11.70 4.20 14.15
N ASN A 40 -13.01 3.96 14.06
CA ASN A 40 -13.68 3.69 12.79
C ASN A 40 -13.56 4.86 11.80
N THR A 41 -13.74 6.11 12.27
CA THR A 41 -13.51 7.29 11.44
C THR A 41 -12.07 7.35 10.93
N LEU A 42 -11.08 7.17 11.81
CA LEU A 42 -9.66 7.17 11.43
C LEU A 42 -9.34 6.06 10.42
N ARG A 43 -9.82 4.84 10.66
CA ARG A 43 -9.63 3.70 9.77
C ARG A 43 -10.20 3.97 8.39
N ASN A 44 -11.39 4.58 8.31
CA ASN A 44 -12.00 4.93 7.02
C ASN A 44 -11.18 5.99 6.27
N MET A 45 -10.72 7.04 6.96
CA MET A 45 -9.88 8.08 6.35
C MET A 45 -8.58 7.50 5.77
N VAL A 46 -7.90 6.66 6.55
CA VAL A 46 -6.66 6.00 6.14
C VAL A 46 -6.92 5.03 4.97
N GLY A 47 -7.98 4.24 5.05
CA GLY A 47 -8.36 3.31 3.97
C GLY A 47 -8.64 4.01 2.65
N CYS A 48 -9.36 5.15 2.66
CA CYS A 48 -9.60 5.95 1.47
C CYS A 48 -8.30 6.49 0.87
N LEU A 49 -7.37 6.97 1.70
CA LEU A 49 -6.08 7.49 1.25
C LEU A 49 -5.22 6.39 0.62
N MET A 50 -5.16 5.21 1.25
CA MET A 50 -4.44 4.05 0.73
C MET A 50 -5.04 3.56 -0.59
N ALA A 51 -6.37 3.49 -0.71
CA ALA A 51 -7.04 3.08 -1.95
C ALA A 51 -6.71 4.03 -3.10
N ALA A 52 -6.82 5.35 -2.86
CA ALA A 52 -6.52 6.37 -3.86
C ALA A 52 -5.06 6.33 -4.35
N GLN A 53 -4.11 5.99 -3.48
CA GLN A 53 -2.69 5.89 -3.83
C GLN A 53 -2.32 4.57 -4.53
N SER A 54 -2.99 3.47 -4.17
CA SER A 54 -2.57 2.12 -4.59
C SER A 54 -3.26 1.62 -5.86
N GLU A 55 -4.52 1.99 -6.10
CA GLU A 55 -5.34 1.31 -7.09
C GLU A 55 -4.86 1.47 -8.54
N GLU A 56 -4.57 2.68 -8.97
CA GLU A 56 -4.18 2.95 -10.37
C GLU A 56 -2.75 2.46 -10.65
N ILE A 57 -1.84 2.73 -9.71
CA ILE A 57 -0.44 2.34 -9.77
C ILE A 57 -0.29 0.82 -9.84
N LEU A 58 -0.93 0.09 -8.92
CA LEU A 58 -0.83 -1.37 -8.89
C LEU A 58 -1.47 -2.01 -10.13
N ARG A 59 -2.55 -1.43 -10.68
CA ARG A 59 -3.15 -1.93 -11.93
C ARG A 59 -2.21 -1.79 -13.13
N VAL A 60 -1.57 -0.63 -13.29
CA VAL A 60 -0.62 -0.40 -14.40
C VAL A 60 0.58 -1.33 -14.27
N VAL A 61 1.17 -1.43 -13.08
CA VAL A 61 2.32 -2.29 -12.83
C VAL A 61 1.95 -3.76 -12.97
N ALA A 62 0.82 -4.23 -12.43
CA ALA A 62 0.38 -5.61 -12.59
C ALA A 62 0.18 -6.02 -14.05
N ARG A 63 -0.28 -5.09 -14.90
CA ARG A 63 -0.46 -5.33 -16.34
C ARG A 63 0.87 -5.38 -17.09
N GLN A 64 1.82 -4.52 -16.75
CA GLN A 64 3.09 -4.39 -17.49
C GLN A 64 4.21 -5.30 -16.96
N TYR A 65 4.22 -5.56 -15.65
CA TYR A 65 5.26 -6.27 -14.91
C TYR A 65 4.65 -7.19 -13.82
N PRO A 66 3.93 -8.26 -14.21
CA PRO A 66 3.27 -9.16 -13.27
C PRO A 66 4.25 -9.87 -12.31
N ASP A 67 5.51 -10.02 -12.71
CA ASP A 67 6.58 -10.60 -11.90
C ASP A 67 7.00 -9.71 -10.72
N ILE A 68 6.84 -8.38 -10.83
CA ILE A 68 7.03 -7.46 -9.69
C ILE A 68 5.95 -7.75 -8.64
N MET A 69 4.69 -7.92 -9.06
CA MET A 69 3.58 -8.17 -8.14
C MET A 69 3.74 -9.51 -7.39
N SER A 70 4.26 -10.54 -8.05
CA SER A 70 4.47 -11.86 -7.42
C SER A 70 5.48 -11.80 -6.27
N ARG A 71 6.48 -10.91 -6.37
CA ARG A 71 7.48 -10.67 -5.32
C ARG A 71 6.94 -9.84 -4.15
N LEU A 72 5.81 -9.13 -4.33
CA LEU A 72 5.20 -8.34 -3.25
C LEU A 72 4.56 -9.22 -2.18
N ASP A 73 3.98 -10.35 -2.57
CA ASP A 73 3.43 -11.33 -1.63
C ASP A 73 4.52 -11.88 -0.70
N GLU A 74 5.76 -11.97 -1.19
CA GLU A 74 6.92 -12.35 -0.39
C GLU A 74 7.34 -11.22 0.56
N LEU A 75 7.35 -9.97 0.08
CA LEU A 75 7.70 -8.79 0.88
C LEU A 75 6.67 -8.45 1.96
N GLN A 76 5.41 -8.88 1.84
CA GLN A 76 4.37 -8.62 2.84
C GLN A 76 4.39 -9.62 4.01
N ARG A 77 5.18 -10.69 3.94
CA ARG A 77 5.34 -11.63 5.06
C ARG A 77 6.30 -11.05 6.09
N PRO A 78 5.87 -10.84 7.35
CA PRO A 78 6.81 -10.58 8.43
C PRO A 78 7.57 -11.89 8.71
N ASP A 79 8.90 -11.79 8.85
CA ASP A 79 9.74 -12.86 9.41
C ASP A 79 9.29 -13.24 10.84
#